data_AF-A0A9N8DYQ2-F1
#
_entry.id   AF-A0A9N8DYQ2-F1
#
_cell.length_a   1.000
_cell.length_b   1.000
_cell.length_c   1.000
_cell.angle_alpha   90.00
_cell.angle_beta   90.00
_cell.angle_gamma   90.00
#
_symmetry.space_group_name_H-M   'P 1'
#
loop_
_entity.id
_entity.type
_entity.pdbx_description
1 polymer ?
#
loop_
_entity_poly.entity_id
_entity_poly.type
_entity_poly.pdbx_seq_one_letter_code
_entity_poly.pdbx_strand_id
1 'polypeptide(L)'
;MFKTLVATLALVGSVSAFAPQPMGARVTTAMFDTYGKYNEKLWDNDAKKDIYAVWDPSAPRSPENFNPFETFDGNSPDASGRYPGEPFYKDPMRGDVSFQQMMDERAEIEERLANPKAGDKPGCPGCRN
;
A
#
# COMPACT_ATOMS: atom_id res chain seq x y z
N MET A 1 17.69 62.69 48.52
CA MET A 1 17.91 61.33 49.04
C MET A 1 17.14 60.35 48.15
N PHE A 2 17.83 59.76 47.17
CA PHE A 2 17.31 58.72 46.29
C PHE A 2 17.42 57.37 46.99
N LYS A 3 16.34 56.91 47.64
CA LYS A 3 16.27 55.59 48.29
C LYS A 3 14.84 55.06 48.25
N THR A 4 14.36 54.69 47.07
CA THR A 4 13.29 53.68 46.89
C THR A 4 13.39 53.14 45.46
N LEU A 5 14.56 52.55 45.24
CA LEU A 5 14.95 51.73 44.11
C LEU A 5 14.06 50.47 44.10
N VAL A 6 13.64 50.04 42.90
CA VAL A 6 13.66 48.61 42.48
C VAL A 6 12.54 47.64 42.90
N ALA A 7 11.48 48.06 43.59
CA ALA A 7 10.39 47.12 43.96
C ALA A 7 9.31 46.86 42.88
N THR A 8 9.53 47.21 41.61
CA THR A 8 8.52 47.05 40.54
C THR A 8 8.78 45.91 39.55
N LEU A 9 9.78 45.05 39.77
CA LEU A 9 10.24 44.10 38.73
C LEU A 9 10.37 42.62 39.15
N ALA A 10 9.63 42.15 40.16
CA ALA A 10 9.79 40.77 40.66
C ALA A 10 8.47 40.04 41.00
N LEU A 11 7.39 40.30 40.25
CA LEU A 11 6.13 39.56 40.45
C LEU A 11 5.42 39.21 39.12
N VAL A 12 6.21 38.92 38.08
CA VAL A 12 5.70 38.34 36.83
C VAL A 12 6.53 37.10 36.50
N GLY A 13 6.33 36.03 37.26
CA GLY A 13 7.05 34.80 37.00
C GLY A 13 6.63 33.69 37.94
N SER A 14 5.53 32.99 37.63
CA SER A 14 5.28 31.56 37.94
C SER A 14 3.79 31.19 37.92
N VAL A 15 3.08 31.36 36.78
CA VAL A 15 1.76 30.71 36.59
C VAL A 15 1.68 30.00 35.22
N SER A 16 2.73 29.28 34.84
CA SER A 16 2.71 28.47 33.61
C SER A 16 3.15 27.01 33.82
N ALA A 17 3.55 26.62 35.03
CA ALA A 17 4.06 25.27 35.28
C ALA A 17 2.97 24.18 35.38
N PHE A 18 1.68 24.58 35.42
CA PHE A 18 0.52 23.67 35.49
C PHE A 18 -0.51 23.93 34.39
N ALA A 19 -0.14 24.65 33.32
CA ALA A 19 -1.00 24.70 32.15
C ALA A 19 -0.98 23.30 31.49
N PRO A 20 -2.15 22.67 31.21
CA PRO A 20 -2.18 21.45 30.42
C PRO A 20 -1.46 21.74 29.12
N GLN A 21 -0.27 21.16 28.95
CA GLN A 21 0.42 21.20 27.67
C GLN A 21 -0.58 20.60 26.68
N PRO A 22 -0.86 21.26 25.54
CA PRO A 22 -1.57 20.60 24.47
C PRO A 22 -0.69 19.42 24.05
N MET A 23 -0.92 18.25 24.67
CA MET A 23 -0.46 16.97 24.16
C MET A 23 -0.91 16.98 22.71
N GLY A 24 0.07 17.10 21.80
CA GLY A 24 -0.16 17.37 20.39
C GLY A 24 -1.34 16.54 19.91
N ALA A 25 -2.32 17.21 19.30
CA ALA A 25 -3.50 16.55 18.78
C ALA A 25 -3.05 15.29 18.04
N ARG A 26 -3.55 14.12 18.47
CA ARG A 26 -3.24 12.88 17.78
C ARG A 26 -3.70 13.08 16.35
N VAL A 27 -2.77 13.21 15.41
CA VAL A 27 -3.11 13.32 14.00
C VAL A 27 -3.69 11.96 13.62
N THR A 28 -5.01 11.92 13.40
CA THR A 28 -5.65 10.74 12.82
C THR A 28 -5.23 10.69 11.36
N THR A 29 -4.27 9.82 11.04
CA THR A 29 -4.01 9.45 9.65
C THR A 29 -5.19 8.61 9.17
N ALA A 30 -6.09 9.24 8.42
CA ALA A 30 -7.12 8.51 7.71
C ALA A 30 -6.45 7.70 6.60
N MET A 31 -6.48 6.37 6.72
CA MET A 31 -6.05 5.46 5.66
C MET A 31 -7.23 5.28 4.70
N PHE A 32 -7.30 6.12 3.67
CA PHE A 32 -8.22 5.91 2.56
C PHE A 32 -7.55 5.00 1.55
N ASP A 33 -7.65 3.69 1.76
CA ASP A 33 -7.22 2.71 0.76
C ASP A 33 -8.41 2.35 -0.12
N THR A 34 -8.23 2.43 -1.43
CA THR A 34 -9.25 2.08 -2.43
C THR A 34 -9.07 0.63 -2.83
N TYR A 35 -10.17 -0.11 -2.98
CA TYR A 35 -10.11 -1.47 -3.49
C TYR A 35 -9.91 -1.50 -5.01
N GLY A 36 -9.22 -2.53 -5.51
CA GLY A 36 -8.97 -2.72 -6.93
C GLY A 36 -10.22 -3.12 -7.73
N LYS A 37 -10.10 -3.05 -9.07
CA LYS A 37 -11.19 -3.28 -10.05
C LYS A 37 -11.96 -4.60 -9.88
N TYR A 38 -11.26 -5.64 -9.44
CA TYR A 38 -11.78 -7.00 -9.29
C TYR A 38 -12.05 -7.38 -7.82
N ASN A 39 -12.06 -6.42 -6.90
CA ASN A 39 -12.47 -6.69 -5.53
C ASN A 39 -13.91 -7.23 -5.50
N GLU A 40 -14.14 -8.27 -4.70
CA GLU A 40 -15.44 -8.99 -4.61
C GLU A 40 -15.92 -9.65 -5.91
N LYS A 41 -15.04 -9.74 -6.92
CA LYS A 41 -15.31 -10.46 -8.16
C LYS A 41 -14.43 -11.69 -8.25
N LEU A 42 -14.70 -12.51 -9.26
CA LEU A 42 -13.85 -13.63 -9.60
C LEU A 42 -12.44 -13.12 -9.96
N TRP A 43 -11.43 -13.69 -9.29
CA TRP A 43 -10.02 -13.41 -9.53
C TRP A 43 -9.40 -14.56 -10.30
N ASP A 44 -9.79 -14.65 -11.58
CA ASP A 44 -9.30 -15.62 -12.54
C ASP A 44 -8.10 -15.09 -13.34
N ASN A 45 -7.57 -15.93 -14.23
CA ASN A 45 -6.42 -15.57 -15.03
C ASN A 45 -6.71 -14.43 -16.03
N ASP A 46 -7.94 -14.32 -16.52
CA ASP A 46 -8.34 -13.22 -17.41
C ASP A 46 -8.36 -11.88 -16.67
N ALA A 47 -8.87 -11.83 -15.43
CA ALA A 47 -8.77 -10.64 -14.58
C ALA A 47 -7.30 -10.26 -14.30
N LYS A 48 -6.43 -11.24 -14.06
CA LYS A 48 -4.99 -10.99 -13.87
C LYS A 48 -4.34 -10.45 -15.14
N LYS A 49 -4.69 -10.97 -16.32
CA LYS A 49 -4.19 -10.46 -17.60
C LYS A 49 -4.60 -9.01 -17.85
N ASP A 50 -5.84 -8.65 -17.53
CA ASP A 50 -6.33 -7.27 -17.65
C ASP A 50 -5.54 -6.30 -16.76
N ILE A 51 -5.33 -6.65 -15.48
CA ILE A 51 -4.50 -5.84 -14.58
C ILE A 51 -3.04 -5.80 -15.04
N TYR A 52 -2.47 -6.94 -15.45
CA TYR A 52 -1.10 -6.99 -15.96
C TYR A 52 -0.94 -6.15 -17.23
N ALA A 53 -1.95 -6.06 -18.11
CA ALA A 53 -1.90 -5.24 -19.31
C ALA A 53 -1.84 -3.73 -19.00
N VAL A 54 -2.54 -3.28 -17.95
CA VAL A 54 -2.53 -1.87 -17.51
C VAL A 54 -1.34 -1.54 -16.61
N TRP A 55 -0.76 -2.55 -15.93
CA TRP A 55 0.36 -2.37 -15.03
C TRP A 55 1.57 -1.67 -15.68
N ASP A 56 2.04 -0.61 -15.02
CA ASP A 56 3.26 0.12 -15.31
C ASP A 56 4.30 -0.18 -14.22
N PRO A 57 5.39 -0.92 -14.55
CA PRO A 57 6.45 -1.25 -13.61
C PRO A 57 7.18 -0.02 -13.04
N SER A 58 7.16 1.11 -13.76
CA SER A 58 7.88 2.33 -13.40
C SER A 58 7.10 3.25 -12.45
N ALA A 59 5.78 3.09 -12.36
CA ALA A 59 4.92 3.83 -11.46
C ALA A 59 4.84 3.14 -10.08
N PRO A 60 4.65 3.89 -8.98
CA PRO A 60 4.50 3.29 -7.64
C PRO A 60 3.37 2.28 -7.57
N ARG A 61 3.56 1.25 -6.75
CA ARG A 61 2.52 0.27 -6.45
C ARG A 61 1.28 0.95 -5.87
N SER A 62 0.11 0.60 -6.39
CA SER A 62 -1.19 1.02 -5.86
C SER A 62 -2.24 -0.07 -6.12
N PRO A 63 -3.45 0.04 -5.54
CA PRO A 63 -4.57 -0.85 -5.88
C PRO A 63 -4.95 -0.89 -7.37
N GLU A 64 -4.53 0.12 -8.14
CA GLU A 64 -4.78 0.23 -9.58
C GLU A 64 -3.53 -0.06 -10.42
N ASN A 65 -2.34 -0.12 -9.80
CA ASN A 65 -1.06 -0.35 -10.47
C ASN A 65 -0.21 -1.35 -9.68
N PHE A 66 -0.31 -2.64 -10.01
CA PHE A 66 0.48 -3.71 -9.41
C PHE A 66 0.66 -4.87 -10.39
N ASN A 67 1.67 -5.71 -10.16
CA ASN A 67 1.85 -6.95 -10.92
C ASN A 67 1.04 -8.10 -10.29
N PRO A 68 -0.04 -8.61 -10.91
CA PRO A 68 -0.87 -9.66 -10.33
C PRO A 68 -0.21 -11.05 -10.40
N PHE A 69 0.91 -11.19 -11.11
CA PHE A 69 1.63 -12.45 -11.28
C PHE A 69 2.96 -12.51 -10.53
N GLU A 70 3.32 -11.47 -9.80
CA GLU A 70 4.48 -11.53 -8.93
C GLU A 70 4.15 -12.34 -7.67
N THR A 71 5.20 -12.85 -7.01
CA THR A 71 5.06 -13.59 -5.75
C THR A 71 5.89 -12.93 -4.67
N PHE A 72 5.33 -12.77 -3.47
CA PHE A 72 6.02 -12.29 -2.28
C PHE A 72 5.78 -13.28 -1.14
N ASP A 73 6.85 -13.74 -0.50
CA ASP A 73 6.82 -14.81 0.52
C ASP A 73 6.02 -16.06 0.08
N GLY A 74 6.10 -16.40 -1.21
CA GLY A 74 5.41 -17.55 -1.81
C GLY A 74 3.92 -17.34 -2.09
N ASN A 75 3.36 -16.16 -1.81
CA ASN A 75 1.96 -15.84 -2.07
C ASN A 75 1.81 -14.91 -3.27
N SER A 76 0.66 -15.00 -3.94
CA SER A 76 0.22 -14.01 -4.93
C SER A 76 -0.58 -12.89 -4.26
N PRO A 77 -0.56 -11.67 -4.82
CA PRO A 77 -1.40 -10.60 -4.32
C PRO A 77 -2.89 -10.86 -4.58
N ASP A 78 -3.74 -10.19 -3.81
CA ASP A 78 -5.18 -10.13 -4.06
C ASP A 78 -5.54 -9.22 -5.25
N ALA A 79 -6.85 -9.07 -5.49
CA ALA A 79 -7.40 -8.23 -6.56
C ALA A 79 -7.12 -6.71 -6.39
N SER A 80 -6.52 -6.30 -5.28
CA SER A 80 -6.10 -4.93 -4.97
C SER A 80 -4.58 -4.82 -4.79
N GLY A 81 -3.81 -5.85 -5.17
CA GLY A 81 -2.35 -5.83 -5.07
C GLY A 81 -1.83 -5.98 -3.64
N ARG A 82 -2.64 -6.42 -2.68
CA ARG A 82 -2.24 -6.63 -1.28
C ARG A 82 -1.86 -8.10 -1.03
N TYR A 83 -0.95 -8.33 -0.10
CA TYR A 83 -0.55 -9.66 0.33
C TYR A 83 -1.20 -10.07 1.65
N PRO A 84 -1.31 -11.38 1.93
CA PRO A 84 -1.74 -11.85 3.24
C PRO A 84 -0.97 -11.16 4.38
N GLY A 85 -1.71 -10.57 5.33
CA GLY A 85 -1.16 -9.84 6.47
C GLY A 85 -1.01 -8.33 6.26
N GLU A 86 -1.19 -7.82 5.04
CA GLU A 86 -1.25 -6.38 4.78
C GLU A 86 -2.62 -5.79 5.15
N PRO A 87 -2.69 -4.50 5.52
CA PRO A 87 -3.97 -3.83 5.72
C PRO A 87 -4.78 -3.86 4.43
N PHE A 88 -6.10 -4.00 4.56
CA PHE A 88 -7.06 -4.07 3.46
C PHE A 88 -6.93 -5.30 2.54
N TYR A 89 -6.09 -6.28 2.87
CA TYR A 89 -6.06 -7.57 2.18
C TYR A 89 -7.43 -8.26 2.21
N LYS A 90 -7.85 -8.78 1.06
CA LYS A 90 -9.07 -9.59 0.93
C LYS A 90 -8.80 -10.86 0.16
N ASP A 91 -9.17 -12.00 0.75
CA ASP A 91 -9.09 -13.30 0.09
C ASP A 91 -9.87 -13.27 -1.24
N PRO A 92 -9.21 -13.51 -2.38
CA PRO A 92 -9.89 -13.47 -3.68
C PRO A 92 -10.86 -14.63 -3.86
N MET A 93 -12.01 -14.35 -4.48
CA MET A 93 -12.89 -15.41 -4.96
C MET A 93 -12.21 -16.11 -6.13
N ARG A 94 -11.83 -17.36 -5.95
CA ARG A 94 -11.16 -18.15 -6.98
C ARG A 94 -12.18 -18.97 -7.76
N GLY A 95 -11.98 -19.07 -9.08
CA GLY A 95 -12.77 -19.95 -9.94
C GLY A 95 -12.36 -21.41 -9.83
N ASP A 96 -13.07 -22.25 -10.57
CA ASP A 96 -12.69 -23.64 -10.76
C ASP A 96 -11.35 -23.75 -11.49
N VAL A 97 -10.60 -24.79 -11.14
CA VAL A 97 -9.31 -25.11 -11.75
C VAL A 97 -9.44 -26.46 -12.44
N SER A 98 -9.24 -26.49 -13.75
CA SER A 98 -9.20 -27.72 -14.56
C SER A 98 -7.79 -27.97 -15.11
N PHE A 99 -7.48 -29.23 -15.43
CA PHE A 99 -6.17 -29.59 -16.00
C PHE A 99 -5.87 -28.84 -17.30
N GLN A 100 -6.88 -28.62 -18.14
CA GLN A 100 -6.73 -27.85 -19.37
C GLN A 100 -6.31 -26.41 -19.07
N GLN A 101 -7.01 -25.73 -18.14
CA GLN A 101 -6.66 -24.37 -17.73
C GLN A 101 -5.24 -24.28 -17.16
N MET A 102 -4.79 -25.27 -16.39
CA MET A 102 -3.41 -25.29 -15.87
C MET A 102 -2.36 -25.37 -17.00
N MET A 103 -2.65 -26.11 -18.08
CA MET A 103 -1.74 -26.23 -19.22
C MET A 103 -1.71 -24.94 -20.04
N ASP A 104 -2.86 -24.28 -20.20
CA ASP A 104 -2.99 -23.01 -20.89
C ASP A 104 -2.27 -21.90 -20.10
N GLU A 105 -2.51 -21.81 -18.79
CA GLU A 105 -1.80 -20.87 -17.89
C GLU A 105 -0.29 -21.08 -17.89
N ARG A 106 0.18 -22.34 -17.97
CA ARG A 106 1.62 -22.62 -18.06
C ARG A 106 2.23 -22.04 -19.34
N ALA A 107 1.56 -22.20 -20.48
CA ALA A 107 2.03 -21.62 -21.73
C ALA A 107 2.08 -20.09 -21.67
N GLU A 108 1.06 -19.46 -21.08
CA GLU A 108 1.03 -18.00 -20.89
C GLU A 108 2.12 -17.50 -19.92
N ILE A 109 2.43 -18.28 -18.87
CA ILE A 109 3.55 -17.97 -17.96
C ILE A 109 4.88 -18.02 -18.72
N GLU A 110 5.11 -19.05 -19.52
CA GLU A 110 6.33 -19.17 -20.34
C GLU A 110 6.46 -18.01 -21.32
N GLU A 111 5.36 -17.60 -21.98
CA GLU A 111 5.35 -16.45 -22.89
C GLU A 111 5.65 -15.13 -22.19
N ARG A 112 5.06 -14.91 -20.99
CA ARG A 112 5.28 -13.69 -20.19
C ARG A 112 6.70 -13.62 -19.62
N LEU A 113 7.27 -14.76 -19.23
CA LEU A 113 8.67 -14.82 -18.78
C LEU A 113 9.65 -14.60 -19.92
N ALA A 114 9.32 -15.05 -21.14
CA ALA A 114 10.12 -14.78 -22.33
C ALA A 114 10.03 -13.31 -22.77
N ASN A 115 8.89 -12.65 -22.50
CA ASN A 115 8.61 -11.27 -22.89
C ASN A 115 8.18 -10.40 -21.69
N PRO A 116 9.08 -10.19 -20.69
CA PRO A 116 8.74 -9.37 -19.54
C PRO A 116 8.46 -7.93 -19.98
N LYS A 117 7.50 -7.29 -19.31
CA LYS A 117 7.19 -5.88 -19.57
C LYS A 117 8.42 -5.00 -19.33
N ALA A 118 8.56 -3.94 -20.12
CA ALA A 118 9.67 -3.00 -19.97
C ALA A 118 9.66 -2.37 -18.56
N GLY A 119 10.73 -2.58 -17.80
CA GLY A 119 10.84 -2.10 -16.41
C GLY A 119 10.47 -3.13 -15.34
N ASP A 120 9.95 -4.30 -15.73
CA ASP A 120 9.71 -5.45 -14.85
C ASP A 120 11.07 -6.05 -14.44
N LYS A 121 11.62 -5.51 -13.34
CA LYS A 121 12.90 -5.87 -12.75
C LYS A 121 12.73 -6.01 -11.24
N PRO A 122 13.53 -6.84 -10.56
CA PRO A 122 13.54 -6.87 -9.10
C PRO A 122 13.73 -5.45 -8.54
N GLY A 123 12.87 -5.04 -7.61
CA GLY A 123 12.93 -3.69 -7.05
C GLY A 123 12.10 -2.62 -7.77
N CYS A 124 11.33 -2.97 -8.82
CA CYS A 124 10.60 -1.97 -9.58
C CYS A 124 9.57 -1.21 -8.71
N PRO A 125 9.31 0.08 -8.95
CA PRO A 125 8.34 0.86 -8.16
C PRO A 125 6.93 0.23 -8.09
N GLY A 126 6.51 -0.44 -9.16
CA GLY A 126 5.22 -1.13 -9.24
C GLY A 126 5.20 -2.54 -8.65
N CYS A 127 6.37 -3.07 -8.26
CA CYS A 127 6.56 -4.42 -7.73
C CYS A 127 6.40 -4.41 -6.19
N ARG A 128 6.10 -5.58 -5.62
CA ARG A 128 6.30 -5.79 -4.19
C ARG A 128 7.77 -6.10 -3.91
N ASN A 129 8.44 -5.17 -3.25
CA ASN A 129 9.82 -5.31 -2.77
C ASN A 129 9.89 -6.02 -1.42
#